data_AF-A0A6M0L2L2-F1
#
_entry.id   AF-A0A6M0L2L2-F1
#
_cell.length_a   1.000
_cell.length_b   1.000
_cell.length_c   1.000
_cell.angle_alpha   90.00
_cell.angle_beta   90.00
_cell.angle_gamma   90.00
#
_symmetry.space_group_name_H-M   'P 1'
#
loop_
_entity.id
_entity.type
_entity.pdbx_description
1 polymer ?
#
loop_
_entity_poly.entity_id
_entity_poly.type
_entity_poly.pdbx_seq_one_letter_code
_entity_poly.pdbx_strand_id
1 'polypeptide(L)'
;MNLMGSSNRRVLVHRDMESITTTDSVDIILTPQFYTFLREELGVRFAYQAKQIAPSLFDDYLDDSQEYQFHVYKCEEHWCFFAYSVEEITSFLETKGVKIHQISKIFFAQELSSYMENAIDLGSTLSMQSLDGTVALLPKRLMSSDYRYDTLNLENVSFKSGIALSSSYDSFVPLKETIIISSLLLLLGVAFIVEGGRIKSSIQSAIEKEEALLDKNPRLSSSLVRKSILGEYEPIDRRERLKRDSAEQISKLLSAKSILKELTIDDNKISATIETDSTATMKQIETQARSKKFKTKKEGSKQIKMERVI
;
A
#
# COMPACT_ATOMS: atom_id res chain seq x y z
N MET A 1 22.37 7.30 35.88
CA MET A 1 22.22 7.38 34.41
C MET A 1 21.31 8.56 34.11
N ASN A 2 21.87 9.67 33.61
CA ASN A 2 21.07 10.81 33.13
C ASN A 2 20.48 10.44 31.78
N LEU A 3 19.17 10.21 31.74
CA LEU A 3 18.36 9.93 30.54
C LEU A 3 17.54 11.18 30.16
N MET A 4 18.15 12.36 30.16
CA MET A 4 17.57 13.57 29.57
C MET A 4 18.53 14.03 28.47
N GLY A 5 18.08 13.87 27.24
CA GLY A 5 18.84 14.16 26.03
C GLY A 5 19.30 15.62 26.02
N SER A 6 20.52 15.82 25.54
CA SER A 6 20.98 17.12 25.07
C SER A 6 19.95 17.67 24.09
N SER A 7 19.45 18.89 24.30
CA SER A 7 18.64 19.60 23.31
C SER A 7 19.40 19.66 21.99
N ASN A 8 18.74 19.32 20.88
CA ASN A 8 19.33 19.48 19.56
C ASN A 8 19.80 20.92 19.36
N ARG A 9 20.84 21.09 18.55
CA ARG A 9 21.27 22.44 18.14
C ARG A 9 20.11 23.12 17.40
N ARG A 10 19.76 24.32 17.86
CA ARG A 10 18.72 25.16 17.24
C ARG A 10 19.35 26.11 16.23
N VAL A 11 18.72 26.23 15.07
CA VAL A 11 19.17 27.10 13.99
C VAL A 11 18.01 27.98 13.53
N LEU A 12 18.20 29.29 13.66
CA LEU A 12 17.29 30.28 13.09
C LEU A 12 17.55 30.40 11.58
N VAL A 13 16.49 30.31 10.80
CA VAL A 13 16.56 30.23 9.34
C VAL A 13 15.92 31.45 8.69
N HIS A 14 16.70 32.14 7.85
CA HIS A 14 16.29 33.27 7.03
C HIS A 14 16.94 33.20 5.65
N ARG A 15 16.35 33.83 4.64
CA ARG A 15 16.80 33.67 3.24
C ARG A 15 18.27 34.08 2.99
N ASP A 16 18.70 35.12 3.69
CA ASP A 16 20.05 35.70 3.58
C ASP A 16 21.12 34.99 4.44
N MET A 17 20.80 33.84 5.06
CA MET A 17 21.76 33.13 5.90
C MET A 17 22.86 32.43 5.10
N GLU A 18 24.02 32.24 5.73
CA GLU A 18 25.09 31.39 5.20
C GLU A 18 24.69 29.91 5.19
N SER A 19 25.37 29.11 4.39
CA SER A 19 25.16 27.65 4.38
C SER A 19 25.57 27.04 5.72
N ILE A 20 24.84 26.00 6.13
CA ILE A 20 25.06 25.29 7.37
C ILE A 20 25.75 23.97 7.04
N THR A 21 26.89 23.71 7.68
CA THR A 21 27.52 22.40 7.68
C THR A 21 27.16 21.69 8.98
N THR A 22 26.30 20.67 8.91
CA THR A 22 25.95 19.84 10.07
C THR A 22 25.91 18.37 9.69
N THR A 23 26.42 17.51 10.58
CA THR A 23 26.24 16.05 10.52
C THR A 23 25.06 15.60 11.37
N ASP A 24 24.77 16.36 12.42
CA ASP A 24 23.82 16.00 13.47
C ASP A 24 22.43 16.56 13.20
N SER A 25 21.45 16.02 13.92
CA SER A 25 20.08 16.51 13.82
C SER A 25 19.94 17.91 14.44
N VAL A 26 19.19 18.78 13.76
CA VAL A 26 18.98 20.18 14.14
C VAL A 26 17.51 20.51 14.27
N ASP A 27 17.21 21.40 15.21
CA ASP A 27 15.92 22.04 15.34
C ASP A 27 15.94 23.33 14.52
N ILE A 28 14.95 23.52 13.65
CA ILE A 28 14.86 24.69 12.77
C ILE A 28 13.87 25.69 13.36
N ILE A 29 14.22 26.98 13.36
CA ILE A 29 13.29 28.06 13.70
C ILE A 29 13.07 28.88 12.42
N LEU A 30 11.87 28.81 11.87
CA LEU A 30 11.50 29.54 10.66
C LEU A 30 11.21 30.99 10.99
N THR A 31 11.81 31.90 10.22
CA THR A 31 11.43 33.31 10.21
C THR A 31 10.15 33.55 9.41
N PRO A 32 9.47 34.71 9.57
CA PRO A 32 8.23 35.05 8.85
C PRO A 32 8.32 35.02 7.31
N GLN A 33 9.51 34.82 6.75
CA GLN A 33 9.72 34.62 5.31
C GLN A 33 9.15 33.31 4.76
N PHE A 34 8.84 32.34 5.63
CA PHE A 34 8.47 30.97 5.24
C PHE A 34 7.06 30.57 5.71
N TYR A 35 6.30 31.50 6.29
CA TYR A 35 4.93 31.25 6.72
C TYR A 35 4.11 32.53 6.75
N THR A 36 2.81 32.37 6.55
CA THR A 36 1.80 33.40 6.81
C THR A 36 1.21 33.16 8.20
N PHE A 37 1.08 34.23 8.99
CA PHE A 37 0.58 34.17 10.37
C PHE A 37 -0.68 34.99 10.54
N LEU A 38 -1.68 34.41 11.21
CA LEU A 38 -2.90 35.10 11.65
C LEU A 38 -3.16 34.81 13.14
N ARG A 39 -3.69 35.81 13.85
CA ARG A 39 -4.10 35.70 15.25
C ARG A 39 -5.58 36.07 15.35
N GLU A 40 -6.41 35.11 15.69
CA GLU A 40 -7.87 35.26 15.67
C GLU A 40 -8.52 34.85 16.99
N GLU A 41 -9.56 35.56 17.40
CA GLU A 41 -10.41 35.18 18.52
C GLU A 41 -11.56 34.31 18.02
N LEU A 42 -11.63 33.06 18.45
CA LEU A 42 -12.62 32.09 17.97
C LEU A 42 -13.31 31.38 19.12
N GLY A 43 -14.64 31.25 19.01
CA GLY A 43 -15.48 30.53 19.97
C GLY A 43 -15.34 29.00 19.95
N VAL A 44 -14.22 28.46 19.48
CA VAL A 44 -13.94 27.02 19.40
C VAL A 44 -13.10 26.57 20.60
N ARG A 45 -13.35 25.35 21.08
CA ARG A 45 -12.70 24.83 22.30
C ARG A 45 -11.40 24.09 22.02
N PHE A 46 -11.27 23.48 20.84
CA PHE A 46 -10.18 22.56 20.54
C PHE A 46 -9.40 22.95 19.28
N ALA A 47 -8.09 22.69 19.29
CA ALA A 47 -7.19 23.04 18.20
C ALA A 47 -7.56 22.36 16.86
N TYR A 48 -8.14 21.15 16.89
CA TYR A 48 -8.57 20.48 15.66
C TYR A 48 -9.73 21.21 14.98
N GLN A 49 -10.63 21.84 15.75
CA GLN A 49 -11.75 22.63 15.22
C GLN A 49 -11.23 23.92 14.59
N ALA A 50 -10.30 24.60 15.29
CA ALA A 50 -9.62 25.76 14.76
C ALA A 50 -8.87 25.40 13.46
N LYS A 51 -8.13 24.29 13.43
CA LYS A 51 -7.42 23.84 12.23
C LYS A 51 -8.33 23.55 11.03
N GLN A 52 -9.58 23.11 11.24
CA GLN A 52 -10.53 22.88 10.14
C GLN A 52 -10.95 24.15 9.40
N ILE A 53 -10.97 25.29 10.10
CA ILE A 53 -11.34 26.59 9.49
C ILE A 53 -10.12 27.35 8.97
N ALA A 54 -8.90 26.86 9.25
CA ALA A 54 -7.66 27.51 8.83
C ALA A 54 -7.60 27.80 7.31
N PRO A 55 -7.97 26.86 6.39
CA PRO A 55 -7.93 27.16 4.95
C PRO A 55 -8.74 28.42 4.61
N SER A 56 -9.99 28.49 5.08
CA SER A 56 -10.88 29.62 4.82
C SER A 56 -10.41 30.95 5.43
N LEU A 57 -9.61 30.92 6.50
CA LEU A 57 -9.01 32.14 7.05
C LEU A 57 -7.88 32.69 6.16
N PHE A 58 -7.27 31.82 5.35
CA PHE A 58 -6.12 32.13 4.53
C PHE A 58 -6.46 32.26 3.03
N ASP A 59 -7.71 32.04 2.61
CA ASP A 59 -8.14 32.05 1.20
C ASP A 59 -7.69 33.32 0.44
N ASP A 60 -7.78 34.50 1.07
CA ASP A 60 -7.39 35.77 0.43
C ASP A 60 -5.88 36.11 0.54
N TYR A 61 -5.10 35.29 1.25
CA TYR A 61 -3.70 35.58 1.59
C TYR A 61 -2.68 34.65 0.92
N LEU A 62 -3.11 33.49 0.42
CA LEU A 62 -2.23 32.46 -0.13
C LEU A 62 -2.32 32.38 -1.64
N ASP A 63 -1.25 31.88 -2.26
CA ASP A 63 -1.22 31.64 -3.71
C ASP A 63 -1.80 30.25 -4.02
N ASP A 64 -2.79 30.19 -4.90
CA ASP A 64 -3.40 28.94 -5.36
C ASP A 64 -2.41 28.00 -6.08
N SER A 65 -1.24 28.50 -6.47
CA SER A 65 -0.20 27.72 -7.15
C SER A 65 0.59 26.77 -6.24
N GLN A 66 0.48 26.91 -4.91
CA GLN A 66 1.25 26.13 -3.95
C GLN A 66 0.37 25.34 -2.96
N GLU A 67 0.87 24.18 -2.54
CA GLU A 67 0.23 23.42 -1.46
C GLU A 67 0.69 23.92 -0.09
N TYR A 68 -0.27 24.41 0.70
CA TYR A 68 -0.03 24.88 2.06
C TYR A 68 -0.49 23.87 3.11
N GLN A 69 0.31 23.75 4.16
CA GLN A 69 -0.08 23.08 5.40
C GLN A 69 -0.38 24.08 6.49
N PHE A 70 -1.31 23.70 7.37
CA PHE A 70 -1.76 24.56 8.46
C PHE A 70 -1.35 23.99 9.82
N HIS A 71 -0.76 24.86 10.64
CA HIS A 71 -0.50 24.59 12.05
C HIS A 71 -1.24 25.58 12.92
N VAL A 72 -1.81 25.10 14.02
CA VAL A 72 -2.66 25.90 14.90
C VAL A 72 -2.39 25.54 16.34
N TYR A 73 -2.20 26.56 17.18
CA TYR A 73 -2.16 26.39 18.63
C TYR A 73 -2.82 27.57 19.34
N LYS A 74 -3.16 27.37 20.61
CA LYS A 74 -3.77 28.41 21.44
C LYS A 74 -2.69 29.34 22.00
N CYS A 75 -2.78 30.63 21.69
CA CYS A 75 -1.92 31.69 22.20
C CYS A 75 -2.72 32.62 23.11
N GLU A 76 -2.68 32.31 24.41
CA GLU A 76 -3.47 33.00 25.45
C GLU A 76 -4.97 32.94 25.15
N GLU A 77 -5.63 34.08 24.94
CA GLU A 77 -7.05 34.18 24.60
C GLU A 77 -7.33 34.03 23.09
N HIS A 78 -6.30 33.93 22.26
CA HIS A 78 -6.42 33.85 20.81
C HIS A 78 -5.97 32.49 20.26
N TRP A 79 -6.31 32.24 19.01
CA TRP A 79 -5.76 31.15 18.22
C TRP A 79 -4.72 31.69 17.25
N CYS A 80 -3.56 31.05 17.25
CA CYS A 80 -2.43 31.39 16.39
C CYS A 80 -2.39 30.40 15.23
N PHE A 81 -2.55 30.93 14.02
CA PHE A 81 -2.64 30.19 12.78
C PHE A 81 -1.39 30.40 11.94
N PHE A 82 -0.88 29.31 11.38
CA PHE A 82 0.29 29.32 10.50
C PHE A 82 -0.07 28.59 9.22
N ALA A 83 0.15 29.22 8.08
CA ALA A 83 0.16 28.58 6.77
C ALA A 83 1.60 28.55 6.24
N TYR A 84 2.07 27.39 5.81
CA TYR A 84 3.44 27.22 5.32
C TYR A 84 3.53 26.17 4.20
N SER A 85 4.45 26.37 3.27
CA SER A 85 4.73 25.41 2.19
C SER A 85 5.89 24.49 2.59
N VAL A 86 5.60 23.19 2.70
CA VAL A 86 6.64 22.20 3.03
C VAL A 86 7.70 22.15 1.95
N GLU A 87 7.29 22.18 0.68
CA GLU A 87 8.19 22.13 -0.47
C GLU A 87 9.13 23.35 -0.50
N GLU A 88 8.62 24.55 -0.25
CA GLU A 88 9.43 25.77 -0.17
C GLU A 88 10.49 25.65 0.94
N ILE A 89 10.06 25.23 2.13
CA ILE A 89 10.94 25.07 3.30
C ILE A 89 12.03 24.03 3.02
N THR A 90 11.66 22.83 2.54
CA THR A 90 12.63 21.76 2.31
C THR A 90 13.61 22.12 1.20
N SER A 91 13.11 22.68 0.08
CA SER A 91 13.96 23.11 -1.03
C SER A 91 14.95 24.18 -0.57
N PHE A 92 14.49 25.16 0.21
CA PHE A 92 15.36 26.18 0.77
C PHE A 92 16.44 25.58 1.69
N LEU A 93 16.05 24.73 2.64
CA LEU A 93 16.98 24.12 3.60
C LEU A 93 18.04 23.25 2.91
N GLU A 94 17.66 22.53 1.85
CA GLU A 94 18.59 21.78 1.02
C GLU A 94 19.62 22.70 0.34
N THR A 95 19.20 23.86 -0.18
CA THR A 95 20.14 24.84 -0.76
C THR A 95 21.13 25.40 0.27
N LYS A 96 20.76 25.37 1.55
CA LYS A 96 21.62 25.77 2.69
C LYS A 96 22.41 24.60 3.28
N GLY A 97 22.34 23.40 2.69
CA GLY A 97 23.11 22.23 3.11
C GLY A 97 22.49 21.38 4.21
N VAL A 98 21.22 21.62 4.58
CA VAL A 98 20.49 20.84 5.58
C VAL A 98 19.60 19.82 4.87
N LYS A 99 19.87 18.54 5.10
CA LYS A 99 19.06 17.45 4.53
C LYS A 99 17.80 17.22 5.38
N ILE A 100 16.72 16.78 4.73
CA ILE A 100 15.43 16.52 5.41
C ILE A 100 15.58 15.59 6.62
N HIS A 101 16.35 14.50 6.49
CA HIS A 101 16.57 13.53 7.57
C HIS A 101 17.39 14.08 8.76
N GLN A 102 17.96 15.29 8.63
CA GLN A 102 18.67 15.98 9.71
C GLN A 102 17.74 16.91 10.48
N ILE A 103 16.53 17.19 9.99
CA ILE A 103 15.59 18.10 10.65
C ILE A 103 14.80 17.32 11.69
N SER A 104 15.00 17.64 12.97
CA SER A 104 14.25 17.00 14.06
C SER A 104 12.85 17.62 14.20
N LYS A 105 12.80 18.94 14.37
CA LYS A 105 11.57 19.69 14.57
C LYS A 105 11.71 21.09 13.99
N ILE A 106 10.60 21.62 13.49
CA ILE A 106 10.49 23.00 13.01
C ILE A 106 9.65 23.79 13.99
N PHE A 107 10.14 24.96 14.38
CA PHE A 107 9.44 25.93 15.22
C PHE A 107 9.22 27.22 14.43
N PHE A 108 8.23 28.00 14.84
CA PHE A 108 7.95 29.31 14.24
C PHE A 108 8.58 30.40 15.09
N ALA A 109 9.30 31.35 14.47
CA ALA A 109 9.86 32.50 15.16
C ALA A 109 8.81 33.34 15.88
N GLN A 110 7.53 33.23 15.50
CA GLN A 110 6.41 33.83 16.21
C GLN A 110 6.36 33.47 17.71
N GLU A 111 6.82 32.28 18.10
CA GLU A 111 6.94 31.87 19.51
C GLU A 111 8.00 32.69 20.28
N LEU A 112 8.86 33.43 19.58
CA LEU A 112 9.86 34.32 20.17
C LEU A 112 9.33 35.73 20.47
N SER A 113 8.09 36.05 20.11
CA SER A 113 7.51 37.40 20.28
C SER A 113 7.70 37.96 21.69
N SER A 114 7.48 37.16 22.73
CA SER A 114 7.65 37.57 24.14
C SER A 114 9.09 37.72 24.60
N TYR A 115 10.06 37.30 23.79
CA TYR A 115 11.50 37.35 24.09
C TYR A 115 12.22 38.42 23.29
N MET A 116 11.51 39.21 22.46
CA MET A 116 12.05 40.23 21.57
C MET A 116 11.72 41.63 22.10
N GLU A 117 12.60 42.18 22.94
CA GLU A 117 12.48 43.59 23.38
C GLU A 117 13.01 44.55 22.29
N ASN A 118 14.16 44.24 21.69
CA ASN A 118 14.72 44.99 20.56
C ASN A 118 14.75 44.14 19.28
N ALA A 119 15.05 44.76 18.14
CA ALA A 119 15.21 44.05 16.89
C ALA A 119 16.45 43.14 16.94
N ILE A 120 16.29 41.91 16.47
CA ILE A 120 17.32 40.89 16.34
C ILE A 120 17.97 41.03 14.97
N ASP A 121 19.29 40.95 14.95
CA ASP A 121 20.06 40.97 13.71
C ASP A 121 19.89 39.66 12.91
N LEU A 122 19.50 39.76 11.63
CA LEU A 122 19.43 38.64 10.67
C LEU A 122 20.40 38.80 9.49
N GLY A 123 21.50 39.52 9.68
CA GLY A 123 22.55 39.70 8.66
C GLY A 123 22.64 41.14 8.15
N SER A 124 23.01 41.33 6.88
CA SER A 124 23.37 42.66 6.37
C SER A 124 22.17 43.55 6.06
N THR A 125 21.02 42.98 5.69
CA THR A 125 19.88 43.66 5.08
C THR A 125 18.64 43.70 5.97
N LEU A 126 18.46 42.69 6.81
CA LEU A 126 17.22 42.42 7.53
C LEU A 126 17.46 42.31 9.04
N SER A 127 16.40 42.64 9.76
CA SER A 127 16.28 42.44 11.20
C SER A 127 14.89 41.86 11.50
N MET A 128 14.73 41.28 12.67
CA MET A 128 13.46 40.69 13.11
C MET A 128 13.05 41.30 14.44
N GLN A 129 11.81 41.75 14.55
CA GLN A 129 11.29 42.37 15.76
C GLN A 129 9.86 41.90 16.01
N SER A 130 9.43 41.91 17.28
CA SER A 130 8.02 41.79 17.60
C SER A 130 7.34 43.16 17.57
N LEU A 131 6.29 43.28 16.77
CA LEU A 131 5.41 44.43 16.67
C LEU A 131 4.02 43.99 17.12
N ASP A 132 3.50 44.55 18.22
CA ASP A 132 2.20 44.21 18.81
C ASP A 132 1.96 42.71 19.03
N GLY A 133 3.05 42.02 19.41
CA GLY A 133 3.08 40.58 19.64
C GLY A 133 3.16 39.73 18.37
N THR A 134 3.31 40.34 17.19
CA THR A 134 3.55 39.65 15.91
C THR A 134 5.00 39.80 15.50
N VAL A 135 5.67 38.70 15.15
CA VAL A 135 7.07 38.74 14.72
C VAL A 135 7.11 39.11 13.24
N ALA A 136 7.83 40.20 12.93
CA ALA A 136 7.93 40.75 11.59
C ALA A 136 9.41 40.95 11.19
N LEU A 137 9.64 40.93 9.88
CA LEU A 137 10.94 41.25 9.30
C LEU A 137 10.99 42.71 8.88
N LEU A 138 12.03 43.41 9.32
CA LEU A 138 12.24 44.82 9.08
C LEU A 138 13.53 45.04 8.30
N PRO A 139 13.48 45.72 7.14
CA PRO A 139 14.68 46.15 6.44
C PRO A 139 15.50 47.10 7.33
N LYS A 140 16.79 46.79 7.52
CA LYS A 140 17.69 47.59 8.35
C LYS A 140 17.83 49.04 7.87
N ARG A 141 17.60 49.31 6.59
CA ARG A 141 17.56 50.66 6.01
C ARG A 141 16.48 51.57 6.63
N LEU A 142 15.47 51.00 7.27
CA LEU A 142 14.42 51.74 7.97
C LEU A 142 14.79 52.04 9.43
N MET A 143 15.86 51.43 9.94
CA MET A 143 16.36 51.64 11.29
C MET A 143 17.38 52.77 11.31
N SER A 144 17.51 53.46 12.44
CA SER A 144 18.56 54.46 12.63
C SER A 144 19.95 53.80 12.54
N SER A 145 20.94 54.52 12.01
CA SER A 145 22.31 54.00 11.81
C SER A 145 23.01 53.59 13.11
N ASP A 146 22.55 54.14 14.24
CA ASP A 146 23.01 53.88 15.61
C ASP A 146 22.13 52.87 16.37
N TYR A 147 21.15 52.25 15.69
CA TYR A 147 20.27 51.26 16.30
C TYR A 147 21.08 50.05 16.78
N ARG A 148 20.84 49.64 18.03
CA ARG A 148 21.50 48.49 18.66
C ARG A 148 20.63 47.26 18.51
N TYR A 149 21.14 46.27 17.78
CA TYR A 149 20.49 44.98 17.62
C TYR A 149 20.86 44.04 18.76
N ASP A 150 19.91 43.23 19.18
CA ASP A 150 20.14 42.17 20.17
C ASP A 150 20.60 40.87 19.50
N THR A 151 21.35 40.08 20.26
CA THR A 151 21.73 38.72 19.88
C THR A 151 20.73 37.72 20.46
N LEU A 152 20.21 36.84 19.61
CA LEU A 152 19.24 35.85 20.05
C LEU A 152 19.93 34.68 20.75
N ASN A 153 19.69 34.54 22.06
CA ASN A 153 20.07 33.33 22.80
C ASN A 153 18.91 32.32 22.79
N LEU A 154 19.08 31.25 22.03
CA LEU A 154 18.07 30.19 21.85
C LEU A 154 18.12 29.10 22.91
N GLU A 155 19.11 29.09 23.81
CA GLU A 155 19.30 28.00 24.78
C GLU A 155 18.19 27.98 25.85
N ASN A 156 17.73 29.16 26.28
CA ASN A 156 16.76 29.30 27.36
C ASN A 156 15.30 29.45 26.88
N VAL A 157 15.07 29.39 25.56
CA VAL A 157 13.73 29.54 25.00
C VAL A 157 12.97 28.22 25.08
N SER A 158 11.75 28.24 25.61
CA SER A 158 10.85 27.08 25.62
C SER A 158 9.87 27.20 24.45
N PHE A 159 10.10 26.40 23.40
CA PHE A 159 9.15 26.28 22.31
C PHE A 159 8.09 25.24 22.64
N LYS A 160 6.83 25.61 22.48
CA LYS A 160 5.67 24.80 22.87
C LYS A 160 5.13 24.00 21.68
N SER A 161 5.23 24.52 20.46
CA SER A 161 4.39 24.04 19.35
C SER A 161 5.13 23.89 18.02
N GLY A 162 6.24 23.15 18.03
CA GLY A 162 6.91 22.81 16.77
C GLY A 162 6.22 21.69 15.98
N ILE A 163 6.38 21.72 14.67
CA ILE A 163 5.90 20.73 13.70
C ILE A 163 7.01 19.76 13.33
N ALA A 164 6.65 18.53 12.98
CA ALA A 164 7.56 17.58 12.36
C ALA A 164 7.30 17.57 10.85
N LEU A 165 8.36 17.64 10.04
CA LEU A 165 8.26 17.49 8.58
C LEU A 165 7.89 16.06 8.15
N SER A 166 7.99 15.10 9.08
CA SER A 166 7.92 13.65 8.81
C SER A 166 6.53 13.10 8.52
N SER A 167 5.45 13.89 8.62
CA SER A 167 4.10 13.34 8.39
C SER A 167 3.67 13.26 6.93
N SER A 168 4.42 13.85 5.98
CA SER A 168 4.03 13.85 4.56
C SER A 168 4.95 13.03 3.66
N TYR A 169 6.16 12.67 4.13
CA TYR A 169 7.17 12.00 3.30
C TYR A 169 7.58 10.59 3.75
N ASP A 170 7.02 10.04 4.84
CA ASP A 170 7.43 8.71 5.34
C ASP A 170 6.30 7.67 5.44
N SER A 171 5.19 7.90 4.73
CA SER A 171 4.25 6.82 4.41
C SER A 171 3.81 6.95 2.97
N PHE A 172 4.39 6.14 2.09
CA PHE A 172 3.92 5.95 0.71
C PHE A 172 2.44 5.54 0.64
N VAL A 173 1.83 5.15 1.77
CA VAL A 173 0.48 4.63 1.87
C VAL A 173 -0.29 5.38 2.98
N PRO A 174 -1.36 6.12 2.66
CA PRO A 174 -2.24 6.75 3.64
C PRO A 174 -2.72 5.79 4.75
N LEU A 175 -2.89 6.28 5.98
CA LEU A 175 -3.28 5.47 7.15
C LEU A 175 -4.59 4.66 6.93
N LYS A 176 -5.53 5.19 6.15
CA LYS A 176 -6.76 4.47 5.76
C LYS A 176 -6.44 3.23 4.93
N GLU A 177 -5.51 3.35 3.99
CA GLU A 177 -5.06 2.24 3.14
C GLU A 177 -4.24 1.23 3.93
N THR A 178 -3.42 1.68 4.88
CA THR A 178 -2.72 0.79 5.82
C THR A 178 -3.69 -0.09 6.58
N ILE A 179 -4.77 0.48 7.14
CA ILE A 179 -5.80 -0.28 7.87
C ILE A 179 -6.46 -1.33 6.95
N ILE A 180 -6.79 -0.95 5.72
CA ILE A 180 -7.38 -1.87 4.74
C ILE A 180 -6.42 -3.02 4.42
N ILE A 181 -5.17 -2.72 4.11
CA ILE A 181 -4.14 -3.72 3.78
C ILE A 181 -3.89 -4.65 4.97
N SER A 182 -3.74 -4.11 6.18
CA SER A 182 -3.56 -4.91 7.40
C SER A 182 -4.75 -5.83 7.66
N SER A 183 -5.98 -5.34 7.47
CA SER A 183 -7.19 -6.16 7.64
C SER A 183 -7.26 -7.32 6.63
N LEU A 184 -6.89 -7.05 5.37
CA LEU A 184 -6.86 -8.04 4.30
C LEU A 184 -5.80 -9.12 4.58
N LEU A 185 -4.60 -8.73 4.99
CA LEU A 185 -3.52 -9.65 5.34
C LEU A 185 -3.89 -10.52 6.56
N LEU A 186 -4.59 -9.95 7.54
CA LEU A 186 -5.03 -10.69 8.72
C LEU A 186 -6.09 -11.74 8.35
N LEU A 187 -7.07 -11.38 7.51
CA LEU A 187 -8.04 -12.34 6.97
C LEU A 187 -7.37 -13.47 6.19
N LEU A 188 -6.39 -13.13 5.35
CA LEU A 188 -5.62 -14.10 4.59
C LEU A 188 -4.83 -15.06 5.50
N GLY A 189 -4.22 -14.53 6.56
CA GLY A 189 -3.51 -15.32 7.57
C GLY A 189 -4.43 -16.33 8.28
N VAL A 190 -5.63 -15.89 8.68
CA VAL A 190 -6.63 -16.79 9.29
C VAL A 190 -7.06 -17.90 8.32
N ALA A 191 -7.30 -17.55 7.05
CA ALA A 191 -7.66 -18.54 6.03
C ALA A 191 -6.56 -19.61 5.86
N PHE A 192 -5.29 -19.20 5.83
CA PHE A 192 -4.16 -20.14 5.75
C PHE A 192 -4.04 -21.06 6.97
N ILE A 193 -4.30 -20.55 8.18
CA ILE A 193 -4.29 -21.39 9.39
C ILE A 193 -5.38 -22.45 9.34
N VAL A 194 -6.59 -22.08 8.92
CA VAL A 194 -7.73 -23.01 8.80
C VAL A 194 -7.44 -24.09 7.74
N GLU A 195 -6.98 -23.68 6.55
CA GLU A 195 -6.62 -24.64 5.50
C GLU A 195 -5.44 -25.53 5.89
N GLY A 196 -4.43 -24.96 6.56
CA GLY A 196 -3.31 -25.74 7.10
C GLY A 196 -3.78 -26.83 8.07
N GLY A 197 -4.71 -26.49 8.96
CA GLY A 197 -5.33 -27.46 9.87
C GLY A 197 -6.11 -28.56 9.14
N ARG A 198 -6.91 -28.18 8.15
CA ARG A 198 -7.69 -29.13 7.33
C ARG A 198 -6.79 -30.08 6.54
N ILE A 199 -5.76 -29.55 5.89
CA ILE A 199 -4.77 -30.33 5.13
C ILE A 199 -4.06 -31.32 6.05
N LYS A 200 -3.61 -30.86 7.23
CA LYS A 200 -2.96 -31.75 8.21
C LYS A 200 -3.88 -32.91 8.63
N SER A 201 -5.15 -32.63 8.92
CA SER A 201 -6.12 -33.67 9.27
C SER A 201 -6.35 -34.65 8.12
N SER A 202 -6.42 -34.15 6.88
CA SER A 202 -6.58 -35.00 5.70
C SER A 202 -5.37 -35.92 5.46
N ILE A 203 -4.15 -35.39 5.66
CA ILE A 203 -2.91 -36.18 5.54
C ILE A 203 -2.90 -37.28 6.61
N GLN A 204 -3.22 -36.93 7.86
CA GLN A 204 -3.25 -37.89 8.96
C GLN A 204 -4.25 -39.03 8.68
N SER A 205 -5.46 -38.70 8.22
CA SER A 205 -6.46 -39.71 7.85
C SER A 205 -6.00 -40.60 6.69
N ALA A 206 -5.25 -40.05 5.73
CA ALA A 206 -4.71 -40.82 4.62
C ALA A 206 -3.62 -41.79 5.09
N ILE A 207 -2.73 -41.35 5.98
CA ILE A 207 -1.68 -42.18 6.58
C ILE A 207 -2.31 -43.34 7.37
N GLU A 208 -3.29 -43.05 8.23
CA GLU A 208 -3.99 -44.08 9.02
C GLU A 208 -4.68 -45.13 8.13
N LYS A 209 -5.29 -44.69 7.02
CA LYS A 209 -5.87 -45.61 6.03
C LYS A 209 -4.82 -46.44 5.32
N GLU A 210 -3.67 -45.85 4.97
CA GLU A 210 -2.56 -46.58 4.36
C GLU A 210 -2.05 -47.66 5.32
N GLU A 211 -1.74 -47.30 6.57
CA GLU A 211 -1.29 -48.24 7.60
C GLU A 211 -2.29 -49.38 7.79
N ALA A 212 -3.59 -49.07 7.93
CA ALA A 212 -4.63 -50.09 8.07
C ALA A 212 -4.73 -51.04 6.86
N LEU A 213 -4.43 -50.57 5.64
CA LEU A 213 -4.41 -51.40 4.45
C LEU A 213 -3.14 -52.27 4.38
N LEU A 214 -2.00 -51.75 4.84
CA LEU A 214 -0.73 -52.48 4.91
C LEU A 214 -0.76 -53.56 5.98
N ASP A 215 -1.38 -53.30 7.13
CA ASP A 215 -1.59 -54.31 8.18
C ASP A 215 -2.44 -55.48 7.68
N LYS A 216 -3.49 -55.19 6.90
CA LYS A 216 -4.32 -56.23 6.26
C LYS A 216 -3.59 -56.98 5.14
N ASN A 217 -2.56 -56.37 4.55
CA ASN A 217 -1.82 -56.94 3.41
C ASN A 217 -0.30 -56.86 3.62
N PRO A 218 0.28 -57.67 4.53
CA PRO A 218 1.69 -57.54 4.92
C PRO A 218 2.69 -57.70 3.75
N ARG A 219 2.30 -58.43 2.71
CA ARG A 219 3.08 -58.62 1.47
C ARG A 219 3.31 -57.31 0.69
N LEU A 220 2.46 -56.31 0.90
CA LEU A 220 2.54 -54.99 0.27
C LEU A 220 3.24 -53.96 1.15
N SER A 221 3.78 -54.33 2.33
CA SER A 221 4.45 -53.42 3.26
C SER A 221 5.65 -52.68 2.64
N SER A 222 6.39 -53.34 1.73
CA SER A 222 7.51 -52.73 1.01
C SER A 222 7.04 -51.75 -0.07
N SER A 223 7.49 -50.50 0.03
CA SER A 223 7.21 -49.46 -0.97
C SER A 223 7.80 -49.79 -2.34
N LEU A 224 8.90 -50.55 -2.41
CA LEU A 224 9.49 -51.01 -3.68
C LEU A 224 8.57 -51.98 -4.41
N VAL A 225 7.96 -52.91 -3.66
CA VAL A 225 7.00 -53.88 -4.21
C VAL A 225 5.75 -53.14 -4.70
N ARG A 226 5.20 -52.21 -3.91
CA ARG A 226 4.05 -51.39 -4.31
C ARG A 226 4.34 -50.61 -5.60
N LYS A 227 5.50 -49.94 -5.68
CA LYS A 227 5.91 -49.18 -6.87
C LYS A 227 6.10 -50.07 -8.10
N SER A 228 6.67 -51.26 -7.94
CA SER A 228 6.85 -52.22 -9.04
C SER A 228 5.50 -52.68 -9.60
N ILE A 229 4.57 -53.09 -8.73
CA ILE A 229 3.22 -53.50 -9.12
C ILE A 229 2.49 -52.34 -9.80
N LEU A 230 2.53 -51.14 -9.22
CA LEU A 230 1.91 -49.96 -9.84
C LEU A 230 2.53 -49.65 -11.20
N GLY A 231 3.85 -49.71 -11.34
CA GLY A 231 4.52 -49.48 -12.62
C GLY A 231 4.10 -50.47 -13.72
N GLU A 232 3.84 -51.73 -13.36
CA GLU A 232 3.35 -52.75 -14.29
C GLU A 232 1.89 -52.49 -14.73
N TYR A 233 1.01 -52.14 -13.79
CA TYR A 233 -0.42 -52.02 -14.06
C TYR A 233 -0.89 -50.61 -14.43
N GLU A 234 -0.15 -49.55 -14.11
CA GLU A 234 -0.52 -48.16 -14.44
C GLU A 234 -0.77 -47.93 -15.94
N PRO A 235 0.08 -48.39 -16.89
CA PRO A 235 -0.19 -48.20 -18.32
C PRO A 235 -1.41 -49.00 -18.79
N ILE A 236 -1.75 -50.11 -18.12
CA ILE A 236 -2.94 -50.90 -18.41
C ILE A 236 -4.18 -50.14 -17.89
N ASP A 237 -4.16 -49.73 -16.63
CA ASP A 237 -5.26 -48.99 -16.00
C ASP A 237 -5.54 -47.66 -16.72
N ARG A 238 -4.50 -46.93 -17.14
CA ARG A 238 -4.65 -45.69 -17.89
C ARG A 238 -5.39 -45.90 -19.21
N ARG A 239 -5.04 -46.95 -19.97
CA ARG A 239 -5.72 -47.30 -21.23
C ARG A 239 -7.17 -47.72 -20.98
N GLU A 240 -7.42 -48.56 -19.99
CA GLU A 240 -8.78 -49.02 -19.66
C GLU A 240 -9.68 -47.90 -19.12
N ARG A 241 -9.14 -46.96 -18.33
CA ARG A 241 -9.89 -45.77 -17.90
C ARG A 241 -10.22 -44.86 -19.07
N LEU A 242 -9.31 -44.69 -20.01
CA LEU A 242 -9.57 -43.90 -21.21
C LEU A 242 -10.67 -44.56 -22.07
N LYS A 243 -10.69 -45.89 -22.16
CA LYS A 243 -11.78 -46.67 -22.77
C LYS A 243 -13.12 -46.36 -22.09
N ARG A 244 -13.16 -46.46 -20.77
CA ARG A 244 -14.37 -46.19 -19.97
C ARG A 244 -14.86 -44.74 -20.07
N ASP A 245 -13.97 -43.77 -19.90
CA ASP A 245 -14.29 -42.34 -20.01
C ASP A 245 -14.82 -42.00 -21.41
N SER A 246 -14.21 -42.55 -22.45
CA SER A 246 -14.67 -42.31 -23.82
C SER A 246 -16.03 -42.92 -24.09
N ALA A 247 -16.31 -44.13 -23.58
CA ALA A 247 -17.63 -44.74 -23.70
C ALA A 247 -18.70 -43.94 -22.93
N GLU A 248 -18.39 -43.46 -21.72
CA GLU A 248 -19.27 -42.59 -20.94
C GLU A 248 -19.55 -41.28 -21.68
N GLN A 249 -18.53 -40.67 -22.27
CA GLN A 249 -18.67 -39.45 -23.07
C GLN A 249 -19.54 -39.67 -24.29
N ILE A 250 -19.35 -40.77 -25.02
CA ILE A 250 -20.22 -41.15 -26.16
C ILE A 250 -21.66 -41.33 -25.69
N SER A 251 -21.89 -41.99 -24.54
CA SER A 251 -23.23 -42.16 -23.98
C SER A 251 -23.91 -40.82 -23.67
N LYS A 252 -23.18 -39.84 -23.13
CA LYS A 252 -23.70 -38.49 -22.84
C LYS A 252 -24.04 -37.68 -24.10
N LEU A 253 -23.48 -38.05 -25.26
CA LEU A 253 -23.80 -37.42 -26.55
C LEU A 253 -25.09 -37.96 -27.17
N LEU A 254 -25.61 -39.09 -26.66
CA LEU A 254 -26.87 -39.66 -27.12
C LEU A 254 -28.05 -38.92 -26.48
N SER A 255 -28.99 -38.53 -27.32
CA SER A 255 -30.27 -37.90 -27.00
C SER A 255 -31.43 -38.69 -27.62
N ALA A 256 -32.68 -38.33 -27.29
CA ALA A 256 -33.87 -38.96 -27.87
C ALA A 256 -33.96 -38.88 -29.42
N LYS A 257 -33.18 -38.00 -30.05
CA LYS A 257 -33.14 -37.78 -31.52
C LYS A 257 -31.86 -38.31 -32.18
N SER A 258 -31.14 -39.19 -31.49
CA SER A 258 -29.89 -39.77 -31.97
C SER A 258 -29.75 -41.22 -31.51
N ILE A 259 -29.28 -42.08 -32.40
CA ILE A 259 -29.15 -43.52 -32.16
C ILE A 259 -27.70 -43.92 -32.42
N LEU A 260 -27.09 -44.63 -31.47
CA LEU A 260 -25.79 -45.26 -31.66
C LEU A 260 -25.94 -46.45 -32.61
N LYS A 261 -25.31 -46.39 -33.78
CA LYS A 261 -25.33 -47.48 -34.78
C LYS A 261 -24.23 -48.49 -34.54
N GLU A 262 -23.05 -48.01 -34.20
CA GLU A 262 -21.86 -48.84 -34.04
C GLU A 262 -20.96 -48.24 -32.97
N LEU A 263 -20.39 -49.11 -32.14
CA LEU A 263 -19.36 -48.79 -31.17
C LEU A 263 -18.27 -49.85 -31.28
N THR A 264 -17.06 -49.40 -31.58
CA THR A 264 -15.86 -50.25 -31.65
C THR A 264 -14.88 -49.75 -30.60
N ILE A 265 -14.41 -50.66 -29.74
CA ILE A 265 -13.41 -50.39 -28.71
C ILE A 265 -12.27 -51.37 -28.94
N ASP A 266 -11.17 -50.87 -29.50
CA ASP A 266 -9.95 -51.63 -29.72
C ASP A 266 -8.88 -51.17 -28.73
N ASP A 267 -7.70 -51.79 -28.77
CA ASP A 267 -6.57 -51.37 -27.93
C ASP A 267 -5.97 -50.02 -28.32
N ASN A 268 -6.16 -49.60 -29.58
CA ASN A 268 -5.53 -48.40 -30.14
C ASN A 268 -6.54 -47.26 -30.39
N LYS A 269 -7.83 -47.57 -30.48
CA LYS A 269 -8.85 -46.58 -30.85
C LYS A 269 -10.24 -46.93 -30.33
N ILE A 270 -11.04 -45.90 -30.16
CA ILE A 270 -12.47 -45.99 -29.86
C ILE A 270 -13.20 -45.23 -30.94
N SER A 271 -14.13 -45.89 -31.62
CA SER A 271 -14.95 -45.29 -32.66
C SER A 271 -16.42 -45.51 -32.39
N ALA A 272 -17.22 -44.47 -32.60
CA ALA A 272 -18.68 -44.54 -32.53
C ALA A 272 -19.30 -43.88 -33.75
N THR A 273 -20.33 -44.53 -34.30
CA THR A 273 -21.15 -43.99 -35.39
C THR A 273 -22.53 -43.69 -34.84
N ILE A 274 -22.92 -42.41 -34.88
CA ILE A 274 -24.21 -41.94 -34.37
C ILE A 274 -25.06 -41.46 -35.54
N GLU A 275 -26.28 -41.99 -35.64
CA GLU A 275 -27.32 -41.53 -36.55
C GLU A 275 -28.21 -40.50 -35.87
N THR A 276 -28.64 -39.48 -36.61
CA THR A 276 -29.44 -38.36 -36.11
C THR A 276 -30.57 -38.02 -37.07
N ASP A 277 -31.70 -37.57 -36.52
CA ASP A 277 -32.88 -37.20 -37.33
C ASP A 277 -32.80 -35.79 -37.92
N SER A 278 -31.90 -34.96 -37.38
CA SER A 278 -31.79 -33.54 -37.72
C SER A 278 -30.34 -33.07 -37.85
N THR A 279 -30.11 -32.21 -38.83
CA THR A 279 -28.82 -31.55 -39.08
C THR A 279 -28.39 -30.64 -37.93
N ALA A 280 -29.33 -30.12 -37.13
CA ALA A 280 -29.05 -29.32 -35.94
C ALA A 280 -28.44 -30.18 -34.82
N THR A 281 -29.05 -31.34 -34.54
CA THR A 281 -28.54 -32.32 -33.56
C THR A 281 -27.17 -32.83 -33.96
N MET A 282 -26.94 -33.08 -35.26
CA MET A 282 -25.63 -33.48 -35.77
C MET A 282 -24.54 -32.43 -35.50
N LYS A 283 -24.82 -31.15 -35.73
CA LYS A 283 -23.87 -30.06 -35.44
C LYS A 283 -23.57 -29.97 -33.93
N GLN A 284 -24.58 -30.14 -33.08
CA GLN A 284 -24.40 -30.13 -31.63
C GLN A 284 -23.49 -31.28 -31.16
N ILE A 285 -23.74 -32.50 -31.66
CA ILE A 285 -22.90 -33.67 -31.37
C ILE A 285 -21.47 -33.46 -31.88
N GLU A 286 -21.29 -32.90 -33.07
CA GLU A 286 -19.98 -32.57 -33.63
C GLU A 286 -19.18 -31.61 -32.73
N THR A 287 -19.81 -30.52 -32.29
CA THR A 287 -19.17 -29.53 -31.39
C THR A 287 -18.80 -30.14 -30.05
N GLN A 288 -19.72 -30.91 -29.44
CA GLN A 288 -19.48 -31.53 -28.14
C GLN A 288 -18.41 -32.63 -28.22
N ALA A 289 -18.42 -33.47 -29.27
CA ALA A 289 -17.40 -34.50 -29.49
C ALA A 289 -15.99 -33.89 -29.66
N ARG A 290 -15.87 -32.81 -30.44
CA ARG A 290 -14.58 -32.10 -30.59
C ARG A 290 -14.09 -31.48 -29.29
N SER A 291 -14.98 -30.93 -28.47
CA SER A 291 -14.63 -30.41 -27.13
C SER A 291 -14.07 -31.49 -26.19
N LYS A 292 -14.45 -32.74 -26.42
CA LYS A 292 -13.99 -33.94 -25.70
C LYS A 292 -12.83 -34.66 -26.39
N LYS A 293 -12.18 -34.00 -27.37
CA LYS A 293 -11.01 -34.50 -28.11
C LYS A 293 -11.28 -35.71 -29.02
N PHE A 294 -12.53 -35.93 -29.43
CA PHE A 294 -12.83 -36.86 -30.52
C PHE A 294 -12.59 -36.18 -31.87
N LYS A 295 -11.99 -36.92 -32.80
CA LYS A 295 -11.98 -36.57 -34.23
C LYS A 295 -13.33 -36.95 -34.82
N THR A 296 -13.93 -36.08 -35.61
CA THR A 296 -15.28 -36.30 -36.17
C THR A 296 -15.24 -36.29 -37.70
N LYS A 297 -15.93 -37.23 -38.34
CA LYS A 297 -16.12 -37.32 -39.79
C LYS A 297 -17.60 -37.55 -40.09
N LYS A 298 -18.17 -36.81 -41.04
CA LYS A 298 -19.56 -37.02 -41.48
C LYS A 298 -19.60 -38.17 -42.48
N GLU A 299 -20.50 -39.12 -42.25
CA GLU A 299 -20.75 -40.26 -43.15
C GLU A 299 -22.19 -40.13 -43.69
N GLY A 300 -22.41 -39.12 -44.53
CA GLY A 300 -23.73 -38.82 -45.12
C GLY A 300 -24.50 -37.70 -44.41
N SER A 301 -25.78 -37.53 -44.78
CA SER A 301 -26.61 -36.41 -44.31
C SER A 301 -27.17 -36.58 -42.90
N LYS A 302 -27.15 -37.81 -42.36
CA LYS A 302 -27.73 -38.17 -41.06
C LYS A 302 -26.79 -38.88 -40.09
N GLN A 303 -25.55 -39.19 -40.49
CA GLN A 303 -24.62 -39.95 -39.64
C GLN A 303 -23.30 -39.22 -39.43
N ILE A 304 -22.77 -39.35 -38.22
CA ILE A 304 -21.47 -38.83 -37.83
C ILE A 304 -20.66 -39.93 -37.15
N LYS A 305 -19.45 -40.13 -37.65
CA LYS A 305 -18.45 -41.00 -37.05
C LYS A 305 -17.51 -40.17 -36.18
N MET A 306 -17.23 -40.65 -34.98
CA MET A 306 -16.28 -40.03 -34.06
C MET A 306 -15.26 -41.04 -33.58
N GLU A 307 -14.00 -40.61 -33.47
CA GLU A 307 -12.87 -41.48 -33.16
C GLU A 307 -11.91 -40.81 -32.17
N ARG A 308 -11.38 -41.60 -31.22
CA ARG A 308 -10.35 -41.18 -30.26
C ARG A 308 -9.28 -42.26 -30.16
N VAL A 309 -8.01 -41.84 -30.20
CA VAL A 309 -6.85 -42.72 -30.04
C VAL A 309 -6.61 -42.97 -28.55
N ILE A 310 -6.25 -44.20 -28.20
CA ILE A 310 -5.94 -44.63 -26.83
C ILE A 310 -4.45 -44.51 -26.53
#